data_AF-A0AAU6CDF4-F1
#
_entry.id   AF-A0AAU6CDF4-F1
#
_cell.length_a   1.000
_cell.length_b   1.000
_cell.length_c   1.000
_cell.angle_alpha   90.00
_cell.angle_beta   90.00
_cell.angle_gamma   90.00
#
_symmetry.space_group_name_H-M   'P 1'
#
loop_
_entity.id
_entity.type
_entity.pdbx_description
1 polymer ?
#
loop_
_entity_poly.entity_id
_entity_poly.type
_entity_poly.pdbx_seq_one_letter_code
_entity_poly.pdbx_strand_id
1 'polypeptide(L)'
;MTVRIVAATSDADAARALLGLLGQLPGTEPAPALNDSTALLELLARAAETGVEELPEVVIVHETIGPMPALDLVRDIALRFPAVGVVLLTADPGPAALAAAMNSGARGVVGLPLSYDELGVRVDAAATWAAGVRRHLGPQRAALPTIAGGTLIAVAGAKGGVGTTVTAIHLALAAHASGRSTALVDLDLQGGDIASYLDVQFRRSVADLADIADVSSRVLHDAMYVHESGPALLLAPADGERGEEVSDRAARLVLTALRQRYEVVVVDCGTQMTSANAAAVEVADTAVLVTTPDVVAVRAAKRMVRMWDRLQIRKPQDTTTVVNRHTRGSEIQPTLIGRITGTRVAASVVPAAFRELQPVIDAGRLHDLDARSTVKAGIWTLAGELGLVTGATLPPVRGKKSRRGGGDRGQVTLETLGMTPIILVTLILVWQAVLAGYTFTLAGNAADEAARAAAVAEDAGGAGEAAAKSDLPDAWSGDAQVDVTRGGGTIDAKVTLKVPVLFPGAIDFPFHVTGHARTVDERPAP
;
A
#
# COMPACT_ATOMS: atom_id res chain seq x y z
N MET A 1 -4.82 32.17 29.23
CA MET A 1 -6.13 31.61 29.58
C MET A 1 -6.33 31.89 31.06
N THR A 2 -7.53 32.31 31.46
CA THR A 2 -7.87 32.42 32.88
C THR A 2 -8.19 31.04 33.43
N VAL A 3 -7.64 30.68 34.59
CA VAL A 3 -7.87 29.40 35.27
C VAL A 3 -8.95 29.62 36.32
N ARG A 4 -10.16 29.08 36.11
CA ARG A 4 -11.24 29.13 37.11
C ARG A 4 -11.03 28.05 38.14
N ILE A 5 -11.05 28.45 39.40
CA ILE A 5 -10.72 27.57 40.53
C ILE A 5 -11.88 27.56 41.50
N VAL A 6 -12.34 26.38 41.90
CA VAL A 6 -13.31 26.21 42.98
C VAL A 6 -12.65 25.48 44.13
N ALA A 7 -12.70 26.06 45.33
CA ALA A 7 -12.25 25.40 46.55
C ALA A 7 -13.42 24.78 47.30
N ALA A 8 -13.23 23.60 47.89
CA ALA A 8 -14.17 22.97 48.80
C ALA A 8 -13.49 22.62 50.12
N THR A 9 -13.93 23.25 51.20
CA THR A 9 -13.39 23.06 52.55
C THR A 9 -14.45 23.35 53.60
N SER A 10 -14.51 22.52 54.65
CA SER A 10 -15.33 22.80 55.84
C SER A 10 -14.62 23.74 56.84
N ASP A 11 -13.33 23.99 56.64
CA ASP A 11 -12.50 24.87 57.47
C ASP A 11 -12.50 26.31 56.91
N ALA A 12 -13.07 27.24 57.68
CA ALA A 12 -13.21 28.65 57.31
C ALA A 12 -11.86 29.40 57.31
N ASP A 13 -10.89 29.00 58.12
CA ASP A 13 -9.58 29.62 58.16
C ASP A 13 -8.73 29.16 56.97
N ALA A 14 -8.77 27.85 56.66
CA ALA A 14 -8.18 27.31 55.44
C ALA A 14 -8.81 27.93 54.18
N ALA A 15 -10.13 28.14 54.16
CA ALA A 15 -10.82 28.82 53.06
C ALA A 15 -10.30 30.24 52.82
N ARG A 16 -10.17 31.04 53.88
CA ARG A 16 -9.67 32.42 53.78
C ARG A 16 -8.22 32.47 53.33
N ALA A 17 -7.36 31.62 53.88
CA ALA A 17 -5.96 31.53 53.50
C ALA A 17 -5.80 31.11 52.03
N LEU A 18 -6.55 30.09 51.59
CA LEU A 18 -6.53 29.59 50.22
C LEU A 18 -7.00 30.65 49.22
N LEU A 19 -8.16 31.28 49.45
CA LEU A 19 -8.67 32.33 48.56
C LEU A 19 -7.74 33.54 48.49
N GLY A 20 -7.12 33.91 49.62
CA GLY A 20 -6.12 34.97 49.67
C GLY A 20 -4.91 34.71 48.79
N LEU A 21 -4.36 33.49 48.84
CA LEU A 21 -3.21 33.09 48.01
C LEU A 21 -3.60 32.90 46.54
N LEU A 22 -4.74 32.26 46.26
CA LEU A 22 -5.22 32.06 44.89
C LEU A 22 -5.48 33.39 44.18
N GLY A 23 -5.96 34.42 44.88
CA GLY A 23 -6.19 35.75 44.33
C GLY A 23 -4.90 36.53 44.01
N GLN A 24 -3.75 36.07 44.51
CA GLN A 24 -2.44 36.63 44.18
C GLN A 24 -1.78 35.94 42.98
N LEU A 25 -2.24 34.73 42.62
CA LEU A 25 -1.68 34.00 41.48
C LEU A 25 -2.05 34.69 40.14
N PRO A 26 -1.11 34.76 39.18
CA PRO A 26 -1.37 35.40 37.89
C PRO A 26 -2.30 34.54 37.03
N GLY A 27 -3.36 35.15 36.48
CA GLY A 27 -4.24 34.47 35.53
C GLY A 27 -5.19 33.45 36.14
N THR A 28 -5.40 33.47 37.46
CA THR A 28 -6.39 32.67 38.17
C THR A 28 -7.65 33.48 38.45
N GLU A 29 -8.80 32.81 38.49
CA GLU A 29 -10.09 33.38 38.87
C GLU A 29 -10.72 32.46 39.94
N PRO A 30 -10.39 32.67 41.23
CA PRO A 30 -10.95 31.86 42.31
C PRO A 30 -12.42 32.21 42.58
N ALA A 31 -13.28 31.22 42.54
CA ALA A 31 -14.67 31.31 42.98
C ALA A 31 -14.77 31.23 44.51
N PRO A 32 -15.91 31.65 45.11
CA PRO A 32 -16.15 31.46 46.54
C PRO A 32 -16.00 29.99 46.95
N ALA A 33 -15.34 29.75 48.09
CA ALA A 33 -15.17 28.41 48.62
C ALA A 33 -16.51 27.79 49.04
N LEU A 34 -16.69 26.52 48.74
CA LEU A 34 -17.84 25.72 49.13
C LEU A 34 -17.55 24.98 50.44
N ASN A 35 -18.56 24.90 51.31
CA ASN A 35 -18.37 24.39 52.67
C ASN A 35 -18.61 22.88 52.80
N ASP A 36 -19.18 22.24 51.77
CA ASP A 36 -19.51 20.83 51.78
C ASP A 36 -19.34 20.17 50.38
N SER A 37 -19.20 18.85 50.38
CA SER A 37 -18.96 18.04 49.18
C SER A 37 -20.17 17.97 48.26
N THR A 38 -21.38 18.08 48.82
CA THR A 38 -22.63 17.97 48.06
C THR A 38 -22.81 19.20 47.17
N ALA A 39 -22.60 20.38 47.71
CA ALA A 39 -22.64 21.65 46.99
C ALA A 39 -21.62 21.68 45.84
N LEU A 40 -20.42 21.12 46.05
CA LEU A 40 -19.41 21.00 45.00
C LEU A 40 -19.87 20.10 43.86
N LEU A 41 -20.39 18.91 44.15
CA LEU A 41 -20.87 17.99 43.13
C LEU A 41 -22.08 18.56 42.37
N GLU A 42 -22.98 19.28 43.06
CA GLU A 42 -24.10 19.97 42.41
C GLU A 42 -23.63 21.08 41.47
N LEU A 43 -22.65 21.90 41.89
CA LEU A 43 -22.08 22.94 41.04
C LEU A 43 -21.47 22.33 39.77
N LEU A 44 -20.66 21.28 39.92
CA LEU A 44 -20.03 20.60 38.79
C LEU A 44 -21.06 19.93 37.88
N ALA A 45 -22.11 19.32 38.44
CA ALA A 45 -23.19 18.72 37.66
C ALA A 45 -23.94 19.77 36.81
N ARG A 46 -24.33 20.90 37.41
CA ARG A 46 -25.01 22.00 36.70
C ARG A 46 -24.14 22.61 35.60
N ALA A 47 -22.84 22.78 35.88
CA ALA A 47 -21.88 23.24 34.87
C ALA A 47 -21.75 22.23 33.71
N ALA A 48 -21.64 20.93 34.03
CA ALA A 48 -21.55 19.87 33.03
C ALA A 48 -22.80 19.75 32.15
N GLU A 49 -24.00 20.01 32.69
CA GLU A 49 -25.25 20.07 31.91
C GLU A 49 -25.25 21.18 30.86
N THR A 50 -24.57 22.30 31.15
CA THR A 50 -24.48 23.46 30.25
C THR A 50 -23.38 23.26 29.20
N GLY A 51 -22.28 22.63 29.58
CA GLY A 51 -21.22 22.22 28.67
C GLY A 51 -19.87 22.06 29.36
N VAL A 52 -18.95 21.33 28.71
CA VAL A 52 -17.59 21.11 29.25
C VAL A 52 -16.84 22.43 29.45
N GLU A 53 -17.14 23.46 28.68
CA GLU A 53 -16.54 24.80 28.80
C GLU A 53 -16.97 25.54 30.07
N GLU A 54 -18.09 25.18 30.70
CA GLU A 54 -18.58 25.82 31.92
C GLU A 54 -18.00 25.21 33.21
N LEU A 55 -17.40 24.02 33.13
CA LEU A 55 -16.72 23.40 34.26
C LEU A 55 -15.48 24.23 34.68
N PRO A 56 -15.15 24.35 35.98
CA PRO A 56 -13.91 24.98 36.41
C PRO A 56 -12.69 24.14 36.01
N GLU A 57 -11.58 24.79 35.64
CA GLU A 57 -10.34 24.10 35.27
C GLU A 57 -9.76 23.31 36.46
N VAL A 58 -9.82 23.89 37.66
CA VAL A 58 -9.25 23.27 38.87
C VAL A 58 -10.26 23.27 40.01
N VAL A 59 -10.31 22.16 40.73
CA VAL A 59 -11.00 22.03 42.01
C VAL A 59 -9.99 21.68 43.10
N ILE A 60 -10.01 22.44 44.19
CA ILE A 60 -9.18 22.19 45.37
C ILE A 60 -10.05 21.61 46.47
N VAL A 61 -9.72 20.41 46.95
CA VAL A 61 -10.48 19.68 47.96
C VAL A 61 -9.68 19.61 49.25
N HIS A 62 -10.24 20.10 50.35
CA HIS A 62 -9.64 19.95 51.68
C HIS A 62 -9.95 18.59 52.29
N GLU A 63 -9.00 17.98 53.00
CA GLU A 63 -9.16 16.65 53.61
C GLU A 63 -10.34 16.55 54.60
N THR A 64 -10.73 17.67 55.22
CA THR A 64 -11.83 17.76 56.20
C THR A 64 -13.21 17.99 55.56
N ILE A 65 -13.31 18.05 54.23
CA ILE A 65 -14.60 18.21 53.55
C ILE A 65 -15.54 17.03 53.88
N GLY A 66 -16.84 17.31 53.96
CA GLY A 66 -17.88 16.31 54.17
C GLY A 66 -19.20 16.77 53.53
N PRO A 67 -20.27 15.96 53.53
CA PRO A 67 -20.39 14.64 54.18
C PRO A 67 -19.65 13.50 53.47
N MET A 68 -19.25 13.66 52.22
CA MET A 68 -18.43 12.66 51.51
C MET A 68 -16.95 12.83 51.87
N PRO A 69 -16.23 11.76 52.27
CA PRO A 69 -14.80 11.85 52.55
C PRO A 69 -14.01 12.38 51.34
N ALA A 70 -12.97 13.18 51.61
CA ALA A 70 -12.22 13.88 50.58
C ALA A 70 -11.71 12.97 49.45
N LEU A 71 -11.10 11.81 49.78
CA LEU A 71 -10.57 10.89 48.78
C LEU A 71 -11.65 10.21 47.93
N ASP A 72 -12.83 9.97 48.50
CA ASP A 72 -13.98 9.44 47.76
C ASP A 72 -14.56 10.52 46.85
N LEU A 73 -14.59 11.77 47.31
CA LEU A 73 -15.00 12.93 46.52
C LEU A 73 -14.06 13.19 45.34
N VAL A 74 -12.74 13.13 45.57
CA VAL A 74 -11.74 13.21 44.49
C VAL A 74 -12.02 12.14 43.43
N ARG A 75 -12.28 10.90 43.86
CA ARG A 75 -12.60 9.79 42.95
C ARG A 75 -13.89 10.01 42.18
N ASP A 76 -14.96 10.49 42.84
CA ASP A 76 -16.23 10.77 42.18
C ASP A 76 -16.08 11.88 41.13
N ILE A 77 -15.34 12.95 41.46
CA ILE A 77 -15.06 14.05 40.53
C ILE A 77 -14.22 13.56 39.34
N ALA A 78 -13.16 12.78 39.60
CA ALA A 78 -12.29 12.28 38.54
C ALA A 78 -13.04 11.36 37.55
N LEU A 79 -14.02 10.58 38.03
CA LEU A 79 -14.84 9.70 37.20
C LEU A 79 -15.94 10.44 36.42
N ARG A 80 -16.64 11.39 37.08
CA ARG A 80 -17.81 12.07 36.50
C ARG A 80 -17.47 13.33 35.71
N PHE A 81 -16.38 14.01 36.08
CA PHE A 81 -15.95 15.28 35.50
C PHE A 81 -14.47 15.21 35.10
N PRO A 82 -14.07 14.33 34.16
CA PRO A 82 -12.66 14.13 33.78
C PRO A 82 -11.99 15.38 33.19
N ALA A 83 -12.77 16.39 32.81
CA ALA A 83 -12.27 17.69 32.35
C ALA A 83 -11.79 18.63 33.48
N VAL A 84 -11.87 18.21 34.75
CA VAL A 84 -11.56 19.04 35.94
C VAL A 84 -10.33 18.49 36.65
N GLY A 85 -9.29 19.31 36.79
CA GLY A 85 -8.08 18.95 37.55
C GLY A 85 -8.33 19.06 39.05
N VAL A 86 -8.15 17.99 39.81
CA VAL A 86 -8.39 17.98 41.27
C VAL A 86 -7.09 18.06 42.05
N VAL A 87 -6.97 18.98 43.01
CA VAL A 87 -5.83 19.10 43.93
C VAL A 87 -6.31 18.86 45.36
N LEU A 88 -5.65 17.96 46.09
CA LEU A 88 -5.97 17.69 47.50
C LEU A 88 -5.14 18.60 48.41
N LEU A 89 -5.78 19.17 49.43
CA LEU A 89 -5.13 19.92 50.51
C LEU A 89 -5.18 19.09 51.80
N THR A 90 -4.02 18.89 52.44
CA THR A 90 -3.88 18.07 53.65
C THR A 90 -2.84 18.62 54.61
N ALA A 91 -3.04 18.42 55.91
CA ALA A 91 -2.06 18.71 56.96
C ALA A 91 -0.88 17.72 56.99
N ASP A 92 -1.00 16.54 56.38
CA ASP A 92 0.05 15.53 56.34
C ASP A 92 0.37 15.10 54.89
N PRO A 93 1.19 15.88 54.15
CA PRO A 93 1.57 15.58 52.76
C PRO A 93 2.64 14.47 52.67
N GLY A 94 2.50 13.40 53.46
CA GLY A 94 3.40 12.25 53.44
C GLY A 94 3.25 11.37 52.18
N PRO A 95 4.21 10.45 51.92
CA PRO A 95 4.17 9.57 50.75
C PRO A 95 2.89 8.73 50.64
N ALA A 96 2.30 8.32 51.78
CA ALA A 96 1.06 7.56 51.82
C ALA A 96 -0.16 8.40 51.39
N ALA A 97 -0.25 9.64 51.87
CA ALA A 97 -1.31 10.57 51.49
C ALA A 97 -1.21 10.95 50.00
N LEU A 98 0.00 11.17 49.49
CA LEU A 98 0.25 11.39 48.07
C LEU A 98 -0.20 10.20 47.22
N ALA A 99 0.19 8.98 47.57
CA ALA A 99 -0.20 7.78 46.85
C ALA A 99 -1.73 7.57 46.87
N ALA A 100 -2.37 7.77 48.03
CA ALA A 100 -3.82 7.65 48.17
C ALA A 100 -4.56 8.70 47.30
N ALA A 101 -4.11 9.95 47.33
CA ALA A 101 -4.68 11.03 46.53
C ALA A 101 -4.55 10.76 45.02
N MET A 102 -3.38 10.32 44.56
CA MET A 102 -3.14 10.00 43.16
C MET A 102 -3.96 8.79 42.70
N ASN A 103 -4.09 7.75 43.53
CA ASN A 103 -4.93 6.58 43.23
C ASN A 103 -6.42 6.94 43.15
N SER A 104 -6.86 7.95 43.91
CA SER A 104 -8.21 8.52 43.81
C SER A 104 -8.39 9.46 42.61
N GLY A 105 -7.33 9.83 41.89
CA GLY A 105 -7.41 10.68 40.69
C GLY A 105 -7.01 12.15 40.90
N ALA A 106 -6.45 12.51 42.05
CA ALA A 106 -5.88 13.84 42.24
C ALA A 106 -4.68 14.07 41.31
N ARG A 107 -4.52 15.31 40.85
CA ARG A 107 -3.42 15.79 40.01
C ARG A 107 -2.32 16.48 40.82
N GLY A 108 -2.57 16.73 42.09
CA GLY A 108 -1.58 17.26 43.01
C GLY A 108 -2.04 17.14 44.45
N VAL A 109 -1.08 17.23 45.36
CA VAL A 109 -1.30 17.41 46.80
C VAL A 109 -0.55 18.67 47.22
N VAL A 110 -1.18 19.47 48.06
CA VAL A 110 -0.60 20.65 48.71
C VAL A 110 -0.66 20.43 50.21
N GLY A 111 0.46 20.68 50.89
CA GLY A 111 0.55 20.62 52.36
C GLY A 111 -0.01 21.87 53.04
N LEU A 112 -0.51 21.71 54.27
CA LEU A 112 -0.70 22.81 55.21
C LEU A 112 0.50 22.93 56.16
N PRO A 113 0.96 24.16 56.47
CA PRO A 113 0.44 25.46 56.02
C PRO A 113 0.73 25.76 54.54
N LEU A 114 -0.17 26.52 53.90
CA LEU A 114 -0.09 26.83 52.47
C LEU A 114 1.16 27.63 52.11
N SER A 115 1.88 27.18 51.08
CA SER A 115 2.95 27.92 50.41
C SER A 115 2.44 28.49 49.09
N TYR A 116 2.73 29.77 48.81
CA TYR A 116 2.35 30.43 47.55
C TYR A 116 2.94 29.70 46.33
N ASP A 117 4.24 29.38 46.38
CA ASP A 117 4.95 28.75 45.27
C ASP A 117 4.44 27.32 45.02
N GLU A 118 4.25 26.55 46.09
CA GLU A 118 3.74 25.18 45.98
C GLU A 118 2.32 25.14 45.43
N LEU A 119 1.45 26.02 45.95
CA LEU A 119 0.07 26.13 45.49
C LEU A 119 0.02 26.53 44.01
N GLY A 120 0.80 27.51 43.59
CA GLY A 120 0.88 27.95 42.20
C GLY A 120 1.31 26.82 41.25
N VAL A 121 2.39 26.11 41.59
CA VAL A 121 2.88 24.97 40.79
C VAL A 121 1.82 23.87 40.67
N ARG A 122 1.10 23.55 41.75
CA ARG A 122 0.05 22.50 41.71
C ARG A 122 -1.18 22.93 40.94
N VAL A 123 -1.60 24.19 41.06
CA VAL A 123 -2.72 24.76 40.31
C VAL A 123 -2.41 24.78 38.82
N ASP A 124 -1.22 25.25 38.42
CA ASP A 124 -0.81 25.31 37.01
C ASP A 124 -0.74 23.91 36.37
N ALA A 125 -0.19 22.93 37.10
CA ALA A 125 -0.14 21.55 36.65
C ALA A 125 -1.54 20.95 36.45
N ALA A 126 -2.46 21.18 37.41
CA ALA A 126 -3.84 20.72 37.32
C ALA A 126 -4.61 21.41 36.18
N ALA A 127 -4.42 22.72 36.00
CA ALA A 127 -5.06 23.50 34.94
C ALA A 127 -4.58 23.09 33.54
N THR A 128 -3.27 22.87 33.38
CA THR A 128 -2.68 22.39 32.13
C THR A 128 -3.23 21.01 31.75
N TRP A 129 -3.36 20.11 32.72
CA TRP A 129 -3.97 18.81 32.52
C TRP A 129 -5.44 18.94 32.11
N ALA A 130 -6.23 19.76 32.81
CA ALA A 130 -7.64 20.01 32.51
C ALA A 130 -7.84 20.56 31.08
N ALA A 131 -7.03 21.55 30.68
CA ALA A 131 -7.05 22.09 29.31
C ALA A 131 -6.67 21.04 28.25
N GLY A 132 -5.75 20.13 28.58
CA GLY A 132 -5.42 18.97 27.77
C GLY A 132 -6.62 18.05 27.56
N VAL A 133 -7.30 17.67 28.64
CA VAL A 133 -8.47 16.77 28.58
C VAL A 133 -9.67 17.42 27.90
N ARG A 134 -9.93 18.71 28.13
CA ARG A 134 -11.03 19.45 27.50
C ARG A 134 -10.95 19.50 25.99
N ARG A 135 -9.73 19.62 25.43
CA ARG A 135 -9.51 19.49 23.98
C ARG A 135 -10.00 18.15 23.41
N HIS A 136 -9.98 17.10 24.21
CA HIS A 136 -10.41 15.76 23.79
C HIS A 136 -11.90 15.49 24.07
N LEU A 137 -12.53 16.22 24.99
CA LEU A 137 -13.92 16.02 25.42
C LEU A 137 -14.94 17.04 24.85
N GLY A 138 -14.50 18.11 24.19
CA GLY A 138 -15.39 19.11 23.60
C GLY A 138 -16.31 18.55 22.49
N PRO A 139 -17.55 19.06 22.35
CA PRO A 139 -18.51 18.53 21.39
C PRO A 139 -18.05 18.70 19.93
N GLN A 140 -17.78 17.56 19.26
CA GLN A 140 -17.62 17.46 17.81
C GLN A 140 -18.96 17.71 17.10
N ARG A 141 -19.21 18.93 16.61
CA ARG A 141 -20.10 19.19 15.46
C ARG A 141 -19.97 20.62 14.92
N ALA A 142 -18.90 20.87 14.19
CA ALA A 142 -18.81 21.80 13.06
C ALA A 142 -17.56 21.40 12.28
N ALA A 143 -17.51 21.68 10.97
CA ALA A 143 -16.49 21.26 10.02
C ALA A 143 -15.11 20.96 10.63
N LEU A 144 -14.52 19.79 10.28
CA LEU A 144 -13.16 19.36 10.62
C LEU A 144 -12.28 20.60 10.87
N PRO A 145 -11.92 20.93 12.12
CA PRO A 145 -10.99 22.01 12.33
C PRO A 145 -9.72 21.54 11.62
N THR A 146 -9.26 22.32 10.64
CA THR A 146 -7.91 22.16 10.11
C THR A 146 -7.00 22.23 11.34
N ILE A 147 -6.51 21.06 11.77
CA ILE A 147 -5.44 21.01 12.77
C ILE A 147 -4.34 21.85 12.15
N ALA A 148 -4.01 22.99 12.77
CA ALA A 148 -2.95 23.86 12.29
C ALA A 148 -1.66 23.03 12.24
N GLY A 149 -1.25 22.66 11.02
CA GLY A 149 -0.22 21.66 10.76
C GLY A 149 -0.29 21.17 9.31
N GLY A 150 0.63 20.32 8.92
CA GLY A 150 0.69 19.71 7.60
C GLY A 150 -0.51 18.84 7.27
N THR A 151 -0.67 18.57 5.97
CA THR A 151 -1.71 17.72 5.40
C THR A 151 -1.36 16.25 5.64
N LEU A 152 -2.24 15.50 6.29
CA LEU A 152 -2.10 14.06 6.52
C LEU A 152 -2.96 13.26 5.55
N ILE A 153 -2.34 12.32 4.85
CA ILE A 153 -3.00 11.42 3.91
C ILE A 153 -2.75 9.98 4.33
N ALA A 154 -3.82 9.25 4.64
CA ALA A 154 -3.76 7.82 4.91
C ALA A 154 -4.08 7.04 3.64
N VAL A 155 -3.22 6.10 3.26
CA VAL A 155 -3.35 5.24 2.08
C VAL A 155 -3.60 3.82 2.55
N ALA A 156 -4.79 3.29 2.29
CA ALA A 156 -5.16 1.92 2.67
C ALA A 156 -5.51 1.09 1.44
N GLY A 157 -5.14 -0.18 1.46
CA GLY A 157 -5.41 -1.13 0.40
C GLY A 157 -6.67 -1.94 0.65
N ALA A 158 -7.49 -2.11 -0.39
CA ALA A 158 -8.65 -3.00 -0.35
C ALA A 158 -8.26 -4.49 -0.16
N LYS A 159 -7.09 -4.89 -0.64
CA LYS A 159 -6.56 -6.26 -0.63
C LYS A 159 -5.04 -6.25 -0.77
N GLY A 160 -4.35 -7.27 -0.26
CA GLY A 160 -2.93 -7.52 -0.54
C GLY A 160 -2.60 -7.45 -2.04
N GLY A 161 -1.54 -6.71 -2.39
CA GLY A 161 -1.04 -6.62 -3.75
C GLY A 161 -1.76 -5.62 -4.68
N VAL A 162 -2.68 -4.80 -4.18
CA VAL A 162 -3.33 -3.72 -4.98
C VAL A 162 -2.43 -2.52 -5.24
N GLY A 163 -1.23 -2.48 -4.64
CA GLY A 163 -0.23 -1.41 -4.82
C GLY A 163 -0.37 -0.22 -3.86
N THR A 164 -0.84 -0.45 -2.64
CA THR A 164 -0.95 0.57 -1.58
C THR A 164 0.39 1.25 -1.32
N THR A 165 1.42 0.47 -0.99
CA THR A 165 2.78 0.95 -0.68
C THR A 165 3.42 1.71 -1.83
N VAL A 166 3.30 1.18 -3.05
CA VAL A 166 3.77 1.88 -4.27
C VAL A 166 3.08 3.24 -4.45
N THR A 167 1.77 3.29 -4.17
CA THR A 167 0.99 4.53 -4.23
C THR A 167 1.46 5.51 -3.14
N ALA A 168 1.61 5.05 -1.90
CA ALA A 168 2.06 5.87 -0.78
C ALA A 168 3.46 6.47 -1.02
N ILE A 169 4.42 5.65 -1.46
CA ILE A 169 5.78 6.08 -1.79
C ILE A 169 5.75 7.16 -2.89
N HIS A 170 5.05 6.93 -4.00
CA HIS A 170 5.03 7.90 -5.10
C HIS A 170 4.22 9.17 -4.78
N LEU A 171 3.21 9.12 -3.91
CA LEU A 171 2.54 10.31 -3.39
C LEU A 171 3.51 11.16 -2.56
N ALA A 172 4.31 10.53 -1.68
CA ALA A 172 5.33 11.22 -0.89
C ALA A 172 6.43 11.83 -1.77
N LEU A 173 6.90 11.10 -2.78
CA LEU A 173 7.87 11.61 -3.76
C LEU A 173 7.32 12.78 -4.57
N ALA A 174 6.05 12.72 -4.99
CA ALA A 174 5.41 13.82 -5.73
C ALA A 174 5.25 15.08 -4.86
N ALA A 175 4.85 14.91 -3.59
CA ALA A 175 4.77 16.01 -2.63
C ALA A 175 6.15 16.65 -2.40
N HIS A 176 7.20 15.84 -2.17
CA HIS A 176 8.56 16.34 -2.00
C HIS A 176 9.07 17.07 -3.25
N ALA A 177 8.84 16.50 -4.44
CA ALA A 177 9.22 17.12 -5.71
C ALA A 177 8.54 18.47 -5.96
N SER A 178 7.41 18.75 -5.29
CA SER A 178 6.74 20.05 -5.31
C SER A 178 7.32 21.08 -4.32
N GLY A 179 8.41 20.73 -3.63
CA GLY A 179 9.10 21.59 -2.66
C GLY A 179 8.55 21.53 -1.24
N ARG A 180 7.62 20.60 -0.95
CA ARG A 180 7.02 20.47 0.38
C ARG A 180 7.82 19.56 1.28
N SER A 181 8.02 19.98 2.52
CA SER A 181 8.57 19.11 3.57
C SER A 181 7.64 17.90 3.77
N THR A 182 8.17 16.70 3.55
CA THR A 182 7.34 15.49 3.45
C THR A 182 7.86 14.37 4.34
N ALA A 183 6.95 13.75 5.11
CA ALA A 183 7.19 12.50 5.80
C ALA A 183 6.38 11.36 5.18
N LEU A 184 6.99 10.17 5.11
CA LEU A 184 6.34 8.91 4.75
C LEU A 184 6.40 7.97 5.96
N VAL A 185 5.25 7.55 6.44
CA VAL A 185 5.10 6.69 7.61
C VAL A 185 4.60 5.33 7.17
N ASP A 186 5.28 4.27 7.58
CA ASP A 186 4.87 2.90 7.36
C ASP A 186 4.11 2.38 8.60
N LEU A 187 2.78 2.27 8.47
CA LEU A 187 1.89 1.63 9.42
C LEU A 187 1.35 0.29 8.89
N ASP A 188 1.97 -0.32 7.88
CA ASP A 188 1.75 -1.75 7.63
C ASP A 188 2.56 -2.56 8.64
N LEU A 189 2.20 -2.46 9.92
CA LEU A 189 3.03 -2.86 11.06
C LEU A 189 3.43 -4.34 11.09
N GLN A 190 2.69 -5.19 10.37
CA GLN A 190 2.95 -6.64 10.29
C GLN A 190 3.75 -7.03 9.03
N GLY A 191 3.84 -6.16 8.02
CA GLY A 191 4.37 -6.49 6.69
C GLY A 191 4.91 -5.28 5.93
N GLY A 192 5.44 -4.29 6.65
CA GLY A 192 5.89 -3.02 6.10
C GLY A 192 7.09 -3.18 5.18
N ASP A 193 6.87 -2.95 3.90
CA ASP A 193 7.86 -3.17 2.85
C ASP A 193 8.54 -1.86 2.38
N ILE A 194 8.22 -0.69 2.96
CA ILE A 194 8.76 0.60 2.49
C ILE A 194 10.30 0.60 2.49
N ALA A 195 10.91 0.00 3.52
CA ALA A 195 12.36 -0.15 3.61
C ALA A 195 12.93 -0.95 2.43
N SER A 196 12.25 -2.03 2.03
CA SER A 196 12.64 -2.90 0.91
C SER A 196 12.46 -2.20 -0.44
N TYR A 197 11.38 -1.43 -0.64
CA TYR A 197 11.13 -0.69 -1.89
C TYR A 197 12.12 0.46 -2.12
N LEU A 198 12.80 0.91 -1.07
CA LEU A 198 13.73 2.05 -1.10
C LEU A 198 15.17 1.67 -0.71
N ASP A 199 15.46 0.38 -0.55
CA ASP A 199 16.78 -0.16 -0.14
C ASP A 199 17.35 0.53 1.12
N VAL A 200 16.51 0.71 2.13
CA VAL A 200 16.86 1.39 3.38
C VAL A 200 17.18 0.39 4.48
N GLN A 201 18.38 0.49 5.05
CA GLN A 201 18.77 -0.24 6.25
C GLN A 201 18.76 0.69 7.46
N PHE A 202 17.61 0.76 8.14
CA PHE A 202 17.44 1.59 9.33
C PHE A 202 16.76 0.81 10.44
N ARG A 203 17.30 0.89 11.66
CA ARG A 203 16.88 0.04 12.78
C ARG A 203 15.74 0.60 13.61
N ARG A 204 15.48 1.91 13.54
CA ARG A 204 14.40 2.53 14.31
C ARG A 204 13.09 2.44 13.55
N SER A 205 12.00 2.31 14.31
CA SER A 205 10.66 2.11 13.76
C SER A 205 9.60 2.85 14.56
N VAL A 206 8.36 2.85 14.05
CA VAL A 206 7.16 3.33 14.78
C VAL A 206 7.03 2.65 16.15
N ALA A 207 7.38 1.36 16.27
CA ALA A 207 7.29 0.63 17.54
C ALA A 207 8.18 1.21 18.64
N ASP A 208 9.33 1.79 18.29
CA ASP A 208 10.22 2.43 19.27
C ASP A 208 9.65 3.72 19.86
N LEU A 209 8.55 4.23 19.29
CA LEU A 209 7.81 5.39 19.77
C LEU A 209 6.55 4.99 20.57
N ALA A 210 6.19 3.71 20.60
CA ALA A 210 4.90 3.25 21.12
C ALA A 210 4.72 3.51 22.63
N ASP A 211 5.78 3.27 23.42
CA ASP A 211 5.76 3.43 24.88
C ASP A 211 6.05 4.86 25.35
N ILE A 212 6.35 5.78 24.42
CA ILE A 212 6.78 7.12 24.77
C ILE A 212 5.54 8.00 25.04
N ALA A 213 5.40 8.43 26.30
CA ALA A 213 4.25 9.23 26.74
C ALA A 213 4.20 10.63 26.08
N ASP A 214 5.38 11.22 25.80
CA ASP A 214 5.53 12.50 25.11
C ASP A 214 6.60 12.41 24.03
N VAL A 215 6.17 12.42 22.76
CA VAL A 215 7.06 12.31 21.60
C VAL A 215 7.73 13.67 21.38
N SER A 216 8.82 13.90 22.12
CA SER A 216 9.63 15.10 21.94
C SER A 216 10.21 15.19 20.52
N SER A 217 10.49 16.41 20.06
CA SER A 217 11.07 16.66 18.73
C SER A 217 12.37 15.88 18.48
N ARG A 218 13.20 15.71 19.53
CA ARG A 218 14.47 14.96 19.46
C ARG A 218 14.24 13.47 19.27
N VAL A 219 13.35 12.87 20.06
CA VAL A 219 13.01 11.45 19.96
C VAL A 219 12.44 11.13 18.58
N LEU A 220 11.53 11.98 18.09
CA LEU A 220 10.99 11.84 16.74
C LEU A 220 12.08 11.98 15.67
N HIS A 221 13.03 12.91 15.84
CA HIS A 221 14.14 13.05 14.91
C HIS A 221 15.00 11.79 14.84
N ASP A 222 15.33 11.19 15.98
CA ASP A 222 16.18 9.99 16.06
C ASP A 222 15.50 8.73 15.48
N ALA A 223 14.17 8.70 15.44
CA ALA A 223 13.39 7.61 14.86
C ALA A 223 13.08 7.77 13.37
N MET A 224 13.45 8.90 12.75
CA MET A 224 13.21 9.17 11.34
C MET A 224 14.49 8.96 10.51
N TYR A 225 14.33 8.43 9.30
CA TYR A 225 15.42 8.30 8.33
C TYR A 225 15.17 9.24 7.13
N VAL A 226 16.06 10.19 6.86
CA VAL A 226 15.93 11.04 5.66
C VAL A 226 16.47 10.27 4.45
N HIS A 227 15.58 9.89 3.54
CA HIS A 227 15.96 9.15 2.34
C HIS A 227 16.61 10.09 1.30
N GLU A 228 17.51 9.56 0.46
CA GLU A 228 18.24 10.36 -0.53
C GLU A 228 17.33 11.00 -1.60
N SER A 229 16.17 10.40 -1.86
CA SER A 229 15.14 10.96 -2.74
C SER A 229 14.33 12.10 -2.09
N GLY A 230 14.57 12.39 -0.79
CA GLY A 230 14.06 13.57 -0.10
C GLY A 230 13.10 13.32 1.07
N PRO A 231 12.08 12.46 0.97
CA PRO A 231 11.15 12.22 2.06
C PRO A 231 11.82 11.68 3.33
N ALA A 232 11.35 12.14 4.49
CA ALA A 232 11.74 11.56 5.77
C ALA A 232 10.84 10.35 6.08
N LEU A 233 11.46 9.22 6.38
CA LEU A 233 10.79 7.93 6.57
C LEU A 233 10.65 7.60 8.05
N LEU A 234 9.47 7.13 8.45
CA LEU A 234 9.26 6.43 9.71
C LEU A 234 8.81 5.01 9.38
N LEU A 235 9.68 4.02 9.63
CA LEU A 235 9.49 2.66 9.14
C LEU A 235 8.67 1.80 10.11
N ALA A 236 8.05 0.76 9.58
CA ALA A 236 7.44 -0.32 10.36
C ALA A 236 8.54 -1.10 11.10
N PRO A 237 8.21 -1.80 12.21
CA PRO A 237 9.18 -2.67 12.86
C PRO A 237 9.63 -3.80 11.92
N ALA A 238 10.89 -4.21 12.03
CA ALA A 238 11.43 -5.32 11.26
C ALA A 238 10.75 -6.66 11.61
N ASP A 239 10.39 -6.82 12.88
CA ASP A 239 9.67 -7.98 13.39
C ASP A 239 8.19 -7.61 13.57
N GLY A 240 7.31 -8.25 12.79
CA GLY A 240 5.90 -7.85 12.68
C GLY A 240 5.08 -7.98 13.97
N GLU A 241 5.49 -8.83 14.91
CA GLU A 241 4.84 -8.98 16.22
C GLU A 241 4.97 -7.72 17.08
N ARG A 242 6.04 -6.94 16.89
CA ARG A 242 6.21 -5.65 17.56
C ARG A 242 5.20 -4.61 17.08
N GLY A 243 4.56 -4.86 15.94
CA GLY A 243 3.44 -4.04 15.47
C GLY A 243 2.29 -3.95 16.46
N GLU A 244 2.06 -4.99 17.26
CA GLU A 244 1.00 -5.02 18.29
C GLU A 244 1.30 -4.07 19.48
N GLU A 245 2.55 -3.63 19.65
CA GLU A 245 2.94 -2.63 20.66
C GLU A 245 2.36 -1.24 20.31
N VAL A 246 2.10 -0.98 19.02
CA VAL A 246 1.64 0.33 18.54
C VAL A 246 0.14 0.49 18.75
N SER A 247 -0.23 1.09 19.88
CA SER A 247 -1.61 1.48 20.18
C SER A 247 -2.15 2.60 19.26
N ASP A 248 -3.48 2.76 19.20
CA ASP A 248 -4.13 3.89 18.55
C ASP A 248 -3.68 5.23 19.13
N ARG A 249 -3.47 5.30 20.45
CA ARG A 249 -2.95 6.49 21.15
C ARG A 249 -1.55 6.84 20.64
N ALA A 250 -0.65 5.86 20.58
CA ALA A 250 0.71 6.05 20.09
C ALA A 250 0.71 6.55 18.64
N ALA A 251 -0.08 5.91 17.77
CA ALA A 251 -0.24 6.33 16.38
C ALA A 251 -0.72 7.80 16.29
N ARG A 252 -1.75 8.20 17.05
CA ARG A 252 -2.23 9.60 17.06
C ARG A 252 -1.17 10.59 17.52
N LEU A 253 -0.40 10.26 18.56
CA LEU A 253 0.66 11.11 19.08
C LEU A 253 1.77 11.31 18.02
N VAL A 254 2.26 10.22 17.44
CA VAL A 254 3.30 10.24 16.40
C VAL A 254 2.83 11.02 15.18
N LEU A 255 1.63 10.74 14.68
CA LEU A 255 1.07 11.43 13.51
C LEU A 255 0.84 12.93 13.79
N THR A 256 0.39 13.29 14.99
CA THR A 256 0.23 14.70 15.38
C THR A 256 1.57 15.42 15.42
N ALA A 257 2.60 14.80 16.01
CA ALA A 257 3.94 15.38 16.06
C ALA A 257 4.56 15.52 14.66
N LEU A 258 4.33 14.56 13.76
CA LEU A 258 4.76 14.65 12.36
C LEU A 258 4.05 15.78 11.61
N ARG A 259 2.74 15.95 11.79
CA ARG A 259 1.97 17.05 11.18
C ARG A 259 2.47 18.43 11.63
N GLN A 260 3.03 18.56 12.83
CA GLN A 260 3.61 19.83 13.28
C GLN A 260 4.96 20.16 12.61
N ARG A 261 5.66 19.16 12.08
CA ARG A 261 7.02 19.30 11.53
C ARG A 261 7.08 19.27 10.01
N TYR A 262 6.18 18.53 9.36
CA TYR A 262 6.15 18.36 7.91
C TYR A 262 4.87 18.93 7.33
N GLU A 263 4.97 19.57 6.17
CA GLU A 263 3.81 20.09 5.43
C GLU A 263 2.93 18.97 4.86
N VAL A 264 3.53 17.81 4.56
CA VAL A 264 2.82 16.62 4.09
C VAL A 264 3.26 15.40 4.89
N VAL A 265 2.30 14.63 5.38
CA VAL A 265 2.52 13.32 6.01
C VAL A 265 1.71 12.29 5.23
N VAL A 266 2.39 11.40 4.51
CA VAL A 266 1.76 10.26 3.84
C VAL A 266 1.93 9.04 4.73
N VAL A 267 0.83 8.34 5.01
CA VAL A 267 0.81 7.15 5.87
C VAL A 267 0.40 5.96 5.03
N ASP A 268 1.26 4.96 4.91
CA ASP A 268 0.90 3.65 4.35
C ASP A 268 0.25 2.82 5.46
N CYS A 269 -1.04 2.53 5.31
CA CYS A 269 -1.79 1.70 6.25
C CYS A 269 -1.88 0.24 5.78
N GLY A 270 -1.17 -0.15 4.73
CA GLY A 270 -1.19 -1.53 4.25
C GLY A 270 -2.60 -1.99 3.89
N THR A 271 -2.92 -3.23 4.23
CA THR A 271 -4.25 -3.84 3.94
C THR A 271 -4.99 -4.34 5.17
N GLN A 272 -4.29 -4.40 6.30
CA GLN A 272 -4.83 -4.82 7.59
C GLN A 272 -5.42 -3.63 8.34
N MET A 273 -6.43 -3.90 9.17
CA MET A 273 -7.08 -2.88 9.99
C MET A 273 -6.77 -3.12 11.46
N THR A 274 -5.62 -2.62 11.89
CA THR A 274 -5.23 -2.52 13.30
C THR A 274 -5.83 -1.26 13.93
N SER A 275 -5.72 -1.14 15.26
CA SER A 275 -6.12 0.07 16.00
C SER A 275 -5.32 1.31 15.56
N ALA A 276 -4.00 1.15 15.31
CA ALA A 276 -3.14 2.19 14.76
C ALA A 276 -3.60 2.66 13.37
N ASN A 277 -3.95 1.73 12.48
CA ASN A 277 -4.34 2.05 11.10
C ASN A 277 -5.73 2.72 11.09
N ALA A 278 -6.64 2.26 11.94
CA ALA A 278 -7.94 2.91 12.15
C ALA A 278 -7.75 4.36 12.62
N ALA A 279 -6.87 4.59 13.60
CA ALA A 279 -6.56 5.92 14.09
C ALA A 279 -5.97 6.82 13.00
N ALA A 280 -5.06 6.30 12.16
CA ALA A 280 -4.47 7.03 11.05
C ALA A 280 -5.52 7.46 10.01
N VAL A 281 -6.43 6.55 9.62
CA VAL A 281 -7.51 6.84 8.68
C VAL A 281 -8.51 7.86 9.24
N GLU A 282 -8.80 7.77 10.54
CA GLU A 282 -9.70 8.68 11.24
C GLU A 282 -9.16 10.12 11.28
N VAL A 283 -7.88 10.31 11.63
CA VAL A 283 -7.27 11.64 11.78
C VAL A 283 -6.75 12.25 10.47
N ALA A 284 -6.76 11.49 9.37
CA ALA A 284 -6.31 11.96 8.08
C ALA A 284 -7.19 13.09 7.53
N ASP A 285 -6.59 14.07 6.86
CA ASP A 285 -7.38 15.04 6.09
C ASP A 285 -8.00 14.31 4.88
N THR A 286 -7.22 13.43 4.25
CA THR A 286 -7.69 12.58 3.14
C THR A 286 -7.39 11.10 3.38
N ALA A 287 -8.42 10.26 3.26
CA ALA A 287 -8.28 8.80 3.25
C ALA A 287 -8.37 8.29 1.81
N VAL A 288 -7.30 7.64 1.34
CA VAL A 288 -7.18 7.03 0.01
C VAL A 288 -7.38 5.51 0.14
N LEU A 289 -8.36 4.97 -0.58
CA LEU A 289 -8.58 3.52 -0.68
C LEU A 289 -8.12 3.00 -2.05
N VAL A 290 -7.02 2.24 -2.07
CA VAL A 290 -6.46 1.68 -3.31
C VAL A 290 -7.12 0.34 -3.62
N THR A 291 -7.61 0.17 -4.85
CA THR A 291 -8.19 -1.09 -5.34
C THR A 291 -7.84 -1.32 -6.81
N THR A 292 -7.95 -2.56 -7.26
CA THR A 292 -7.80 -2.95 -8.67
C THR A 292 -9.17 -3.24 -9.31
N PRO A 293 -9.31 -3.17 -10.65
CA PRO A 293 -10.58 -3.41 -11.36
C PRO A 293 -10.89 -4.91 -11.49
N ASP A 294 -10.85 -5.65 -10.39
CA ASP A 294 -11.26 -7.05 -10.30
C ASP A 294 -12.30 -7.26 -9.20
N VAL A 295 -13.11 -8.31 -9.33
CA VAL A 295 -14.25 -8.56 -8.45
C VAL A 295 -13.82 -8.74 -7.00
N VAL A 296 -12.67 -9.38 -6.75
CA VAL A 296 -12.23 -9.73 -5.40
C VAL A 296 -11.76 -8.47 -4.68
N ALA A 297 -10.94 -7.64 -5.32
CA ALA A 297 -10.50 -6.37 -4.78
C ALA A 297 -11.67 -5.40 -4.54
N VAL A 298 -12.61 -5.27 -5.48
CA VAL A 298 -13.78 -4.39 -5.32
C VAL A 298 -14.71 -4.85 -4.19
N ARG A 299 -14.93 -6.16 -4.04
CA ARG A 299 -15.68 -6.70 -2.88
C ARG A 299 -14.96 -6.42 -1.57
N ALA A 300 -13.63 -6.52 -1.56
CA ALA A 300 -12.83 -6.23 -0.38
C ALA A 300 -12.86 -4.73 -0.03
N ALA A 301 -12.79 -3.84 -1.03
CA ALA A 301 -12.98 -2.40 -0.88
C ALA A 301 -14.34 -2.07 -0.25
N LYS A 302 -15.42 -2.70 -0.74
CA LYS A 302 -16.76 -2.53 -0.15
C LYS A 302 -16.83 -2.98 1.31
N ARG A 303 -16.18 -4.10 1.66
CA ARG A 303 -16.12 -4.57 3.07
C ARG A 303 -15.36 -3.59 3.95
N MET A 304 -14.23 -3.08 3.46
CA MET A 304 -13.40 -2.08 4.16
C MET A 304 -14.20 -0.81 4.45
N VAL A 305 -14.85 -0.24 3.43
CA VAL A 305 -15.67 0.98 3.58
C VAL A 305 -16.83 0.77 4.55
N ARG A 306 -17.53 -0.38 4.47
CA ARG A 306 -18.60 -0.71 5.42
C ARG A 306 -18.10 -0.88 6.85
N MET A 307 -16.88 -1.40 7.02
CA MET A 307 -16.27 -1.53 8.34
C MET A 307 -15.92 -0.15 8.90
N TRP A 308 -15.31 0.73 8.11
CA TRP A 308 -15.02 2.10 8.51
C TRP A 308 -16.27 2.89 8.90
N ASP A 309 -17.35 2.75 8.12
CA ASP A 309 -18.63 3.40 8.41
C ASP A 309 -19.25 2.86 9.72
N ARG A 310 -19.29 1.53 9.89
CA ARG A 310 -19.82 0.90 11.12
C ARG A 310 -19.04 1.28 12.38
N LEU A 311 -17.72 1.33 12.29
CA LEU A 311 -16.84 1.68 13.40
C LEU A 311 -16.68 3.19 13.59
N GLN A 312 -17.39 4.01 12.79
CA GLN A 312 -17.32 5.47 12.82
C GLN A 312 -15.89 6.03 12.59
N ILE A 313 -15.03 5.26 11.90
CA ILE A 313 -13.66 5.67 11.55
C ILE A 313 -13.71 6.71 10.43
N ARG A 314 -14.46 6.40 9.36
CA ARG A 314 -14.56 7.25 8.17
C ARG A 314 -15.83 6.96 7.39
N LYS A 315 -16.49 8.01 6.93
CA LYS A 315 -17.68 7.87 6.07
C LYS A 315 -17.26 7.56 4.62
N PRO A 316 -18.08 6.78 3.88
CA PRO A 316 -17.79 6.46 2.48
C PRO A 316 -17.56 7.70 1.61
N GLN A 317 -18.40 8.73 1.78
CA GLN A 317 -18.32 9.98 1.03
C GLN A 317 -17.06 10.81 1.32
N ASP A 318 -16.39 10.59 2.45
CA ASP A 318 -15.16 11.28 2.84
C ASP A 318 -13.91 10.44 2.56
N THR A 319 -14.09 9.36 1.79
CA THR A 319 -13.04 8.45 1.31
C THR A 319 -12.89 8.59 -0.20
N THR A 320 -11.65 8.67 -0.67
CA THR A 320 -11.30 8.72 -2.09
C THR A 320 -10.76 7.36 -2.54
N THR A 321 -11.48 6.66 -3.41
CA THR A 321 -11.03 5.41 -4.02
C THR A 321 -10.17 5.68 -5.23
N VAL A 322 -9.00 5.05 -5.27
CA VAL A 322 -8.05 5.07 -6.39
C VAL A 322 -8.07 3.71 -7.08
N VAL A 323 -8.29 3.72 -8.38
CA VAL A 323 -8.29 2.49 -9.20
C VAL A 323 -6.90 2.29 -9.79
N ASN A 324 -6.17 1.35 -9.21
CA ASN A 324 -4.86 0.93 -9.68
C ASN A 324 -4.97 -0.18 -10.75
N ARG A 325 -3.96 -0.30 -11.60
CA ARG A 325 -3.87 -1.29 -12.69
C ARG A 325 -5.08 -1.26 -13.62
N HIS A 326 -5.58 -0.06 -13.92
CA HIS A 326 -6.69 0.13 -14.86
C HIS A 326 -6.20 0.09 -16.31
N THR A 327 -7.01 -0.49 -17.20
CA THR A 327 -6.81 -0.44 -18.65
C THR A 327 -8.13 -0.10 -19.34
N ARG A 328 -8.09 0.38 -20.58
CA ARG A 328 -9.33 0.64 -21.35
C ARG A 328 -10.19 -0.63 -21.56
N GLY A 329 -9.56 -1.80 -21.54
CA GLY A 329 -10.23 -3.10 -21.66
C GLY A 329 -10.74 -3.67 -20.33
N SER A 330 -10.55 -2.98 -19.20
CA SER A 330 -11.03 -3.44 -17.89
C SER A 330 -12.56 -3.48 -17.88
N GLU A 331 -13.15 -4.66 -17.64
CA GLU A 331 -14.60 -4.83 -17.58
C GLU A 331 -15.23 -4.01 -16.44
N ILE A 332 -14.52 -3.96 -15.30
CA ILE A 332 -14.95 -3.19 -14.14
C ILE A 332 -14.43 -1.76 -14.26
N GLN A 333 -15.34 -0.85 -14.59
CA GLN A 333 -15.04 0.57 -14.73
C GLN A 333 -14.99 1.31 -13.37
N PRO A 334 -14.17 2.36 -13.22
CA PRO A 334 -14.06 3.13 -11.98
C PRO A 334 -15.40 3.65 -11.44
N THR A 335 -16.30 4.07 -12.32
CA THR A 335 -17.65 4.53 -11.96
C THR A 335 -18.51 3.45 -11.29
N LEU A 336 -18.36 2.19 -11.72
CA LEU A 336 -19.01 1.05 -11.06
C LEU A 336 -18.43 0.80 -9.68
N ILE A 337 -17.10 0.90 -9.51
CA ILE A 337 -16.43 0.76 -8.22
C ILE A 337 -16.94 1.82 -7.23
N GLY A 338 -17.06 3.08 -7.67
CA GLY A 338 -17.65 4.16 -6.88
C GLY A 338 -19.07 3.85 -6.41
N ARG A 339 -19.93 3.36 -7.30
CA ARG A 339 -21.30 2.94 -6.95
C ARG A 339 -21.35 1.77 -5.96
N ILE A 340 -20.46 0.80 -6.11
CA ILE A 340 -20.43 -0.40 -5.25
C ILE A 340 -19.94 -0.05 -3.83
N THR A 341 -18.95 0.85 -3.73
CA THR A 341 -18.31 1.24 -2.48
C THR A 341 -19.02 2.41 -1.79
N GLY A 342 -19.72 3.26 -2.54
CA GLY A 342 -20.31 4.50 -2.04
C GLY A 342 -19.29 5.62 -1.81
N THR A 343 -18.09 5.49 -2.37
CA THR A 343 -16.97 6.43 -2.19
C THR A 343 -16.84 7.40 -3.36
N ARG A 344 -16.10 8.50 -3.14
CA ARG A 344 -15.63 9.35 -4.24
C ARG A 344 -14.55 8.58 -4.99
N VAL A 345 -14.56 8.61 -6.32
CA VAL A 345 -13.52 7.95 -7.13
C VAL A 345 -12.61 9.04 -7.69
N ALA A 346 -11.29 8.85 -7.56
CA ALA A 346 -10.31 9.75 -8.16
C ALA A 346 -10.52 9.83 -9.68
N ALA A 347 -10.28 11.01 -10.27
CA ALA A 347 -10.42 11.17 -11.72
C ALA A 347 -9.24 10.52 -12.45
N SER A 348 -8.06 10.59 -11.83
CA SER A 348 -6.86 9.87 -12.21
C SER A 348 -7.00 8.36 -11.95
N VAL A 349 -6.58 7.58 -12.94
CA VAL A 349 -6.44 6.12 -12.84
C VAL A 349 -4.98 5.75 -13.04
N VAL A 350 -4.51 4.74 -12.31
CA VAL A 350 -3.13 4.27 -12.46
C VAL A 350 -3.10 3.11 -13.47
N PRO A 351 -2.34 3.22 -14.57
CA PRO A 351 -2.31 2.20 -15.61
C PRO A 351 -1.75 0.84 -15.15
N ALA A 352 -2.20 -0.25 -15.78
CA ALA A 352 -1.61 -1.57 -15.58
C ALA A 352 -0.28 -1.71 -16.34
N ALA A 353 0.80 -1.14 -15.80
CA ALA A 353 2.12 -1.18 -16.42
C ALA A 353 3.17 -1.83 -15.50
N PHE A 354 2.93 -3.09 -15.12
CA PHE A 354 3.82 -3.85 -14.23
C PHE A 354 5.27 -3.94 -14.74
N ARG A 355 5.47 -4.02 -16.07
CA ARG A 355 6.80 -4.06 -16.70
C ARG A 355 7.64 -2.81 -16.42
N GLU A 356 7.02 -1.66 -16.18
CA GLU A 356 7.73 -0.43 -15.81
C GLU A 356 8.22 -0.48 -14.35
N LEU A 357 7.43 -1.11 -13.48
CA LEU A 357 7.71 -1.19 -12.04
C LEU A 357 8.67 -2.30 -11.67
N GLN A 358 8.58 -3.46 -12.32
CA GLN A 358 9.32 -4.66 -11.92
C GLN A 358 10.83 -4.42 -11.75
N PRO A 359 11.56 -3.80 -12.71
CA PRO A 359 13.01 -3.62 -12.57
C PRO A 359 13.42 -2.74 -11.38
N VAL A 360 12.61 -1.73 -11.05
CA VAL A 360 12.91 -0.81 -9.93
C VAL A 360 12.49 -1.39 -8.58
N ILE A 361 11.43 -2.19 -8.54
CA ILE A 361 11.01 -2.93 -7.35
C ILE A 361 12.05 -4.00 -6.99
N ASP A 362 12.43 -4.83 -7.97
CA ASP A 362 13.38 -5.92 -7.76
C ASP A 362 14.76 -5.41 -7.33
N ALA A 363 15.08 -4.15 -7.68
CA ALA A 363 16.32 -3.48 -7.32
C ALA A 363 16.22 -2.63 -6.03
N GLY A 364 15.07 -2.57 -5.37
CA GLY A 364 14.86 -1.74 -4.17
C GLY A 364 14.95 -0.23 -4.44
N ARG A 365 14.82 0.21 -5.69
CA ARG A 365 14.99 1.63 -6.09
C ARG A 365 13.71 2.17 -6.71
N LEU A 366 12.57 2.01 -6.03
CA LEU A 366 11.28 2.46 -6.54
C LEU A 366 11.27 3.98 -6.84
N HIS A 367 12.09 4.75 -6.14
CA HIS A 367 12.28 6.18 -6.38
C HIS A 367 12.92 6.52 -7.74
N ASP A 368 13.68 5.59 -8.34
CA ASP A 368 14.34 5.74 -9.64
C ASP A 368 13.41 5.49 -10.84
N LEU A 369 12.12 5.25 -10.61
CA LEU A 369 11.16 5.02 -11.68
C LEU A 369 11.20 6.13 -12.74
N ASP A 370 11.35 5.74 -14.01
CA ASP A 370 11.59 6.63 -15.14
C ASP A 370 10.54 7.75 -15.23
N ALA A 371 10.97 8.97 -15.60
CA ALA A 371 10.08 10.13 -15.73
C ALA A 371 8.96 9.95 -16.78
N ARG A 372 9.14 9.06 -17.75
CA ARG A 372 8.18 8.69 -18.79
C ARG A 372 7.26 7.55 -18.34
N SER A 373 7.46 6.97 -17.16
CA SER A 373 6.60 5.93 -16.62
C SER A 373 5.16 6.41 -16.54
N THR A 374 4.26 5.60 -17.10
CA THR A 374 2.82 5.86 -17.07
C THR A 374 2.24 5.64 -15.67
N VAL A 375 2.83 4.74 -14.88
CA VAL A 375 2.49 4.55 -13.46
C VAL A 375 2.86 5.81 -12.66
N LYS A 376 4.10 6.28 -12.81
CA LYS A 376 4.59 7.50 -12.14
C LYS A 376 3.70 8.70 -12.47
N ALA A 377 3.45 8.93 -13.76
CA ALA A 377 2.59 10.02 -14.23
C ALA A 377 1.17 9.91 -13.68
N GLY A 378 0.60 8.71 -13.60
CA GLY A 378 -0.72 8.45 -13.02
C GLY A 378 -0.79 8.83 -11.54
N ILE A 379 0.16 8.36 -10.73
CA ILE A 379 0.20 8.64 -9.29
C ILE A 379 0.54 10.13 -9.02
N TRP A 380 1.36 10.77 -9.84
CA TRP A 380 1.68 12.19 -9.68
C TRP A 380 0.51 13.09 -10.09
N THR A 381 -0.30 12.67 -11.06
CA THR A 381 -1.57 13.33 -11.37
C THR A 381 -2.54 13.21 -10.21
N LEU A 382 -2.63 12.01 -9.61
CA LEU A 382 -3.39 11.79 -8.37
C LEU A 382 -2.89 12.72 -7.24
N ALA A 383 -1.58 12.87 -7.06
CA ALA A 383 -1.03 13.79 -6.06
C ALA A 383 -1.50 15.23 -6.28
N GLY A 384 -1.59 15.68 -7.54
CA GLY A 384 -2.19 16.97 -7.90
C GLY A 384 -3.68 17.06 -7.56
N GLU A 385 -4.46 16.02 -7.86
CA GLU A 385 -5.90 15.94 -7.51
C GLU A 385 -6.13 15.98 -5.99
N LEU A 386 -5.22 15.39 -5.21
CA LEU A 386 -5.25 15.39 -3.75
C LEU A 386 -4.69 16.69 -3.13
N GLY A 387 -4.25 17.66 -3.94
CA GLY A 387 -3.70 18.93 -3.46
C GLY A 387 -2.31 18.79 -2.82
N LEU A 388 -1.57 17.73 -3.12
CA LEU A 388 -0.21 17.53 -2.61
C LEU A 388 0.82 18.35 -3.38
N VAL A 389 0.58 18.58 -4.68
CA VAL A 389 1.50 19.28 -5.57
C VAL A 389 1.01 20.72 -5.76
N THR A 390 1.82 21.70 -5.35
CA THR A 390 1.60 23.11 -5.70
C THR A 390 2.19 23.39 -7.08
N GLY A 391 1.56 24.31 -7.82
CA GLY A 391 1.78 24.51 -9.26
C GLY A 391 3.26 24.65 -9.66
N ALA A 392 3.57 24.03 -10.81
CA ALA A 392 4.79 24.14 -11.64
C ALA A 392 5.80 22.98 -11.64
N THR A 393 5.37 21.71 -11.62
CA THR A 393 6.04 20.62 -12.36
C THR A 393 5.13 19.38 -12.44
N LEU A 394 4.00 19.50 -13.13
CA LEU A 394 3.41 18.32 -13.77
C LEU A 394 4.16 18.12 -15.09
N PRO A 395 4.69 16.92 -15.40
CA PRO A 395 5.11 16.61 -16.76
C PRO A 395 3.98 17.01 -17.71
N PRO A 396 4.26 17.68 -18.84
CA PRO A 396 3.22 18.24 -19.68
C PRO A 396 2.25 17.13 -20.11
N VAL A 397 1.02 17.17 -19.59
CA VAL A 397 -0.09 16.41 -20.14
C VAL A 397 -0.39 17.03 -21.51
N ARG A 398 0.16 16.44 -22.56
CA ARG A 398 -0.21 16.81 -23.93
C ARG A 398 -1.68 16.48 -24.14
N GLY A 399 -2.53 17.51 -23.98
CA GLY A 399 -3.91 17.49 -24.44
C GLY A 399 -3.94 17.17 -25.93
N LYS A 400 -4.44 15.98 -26.26
CA LYS A 400 -4.64 15.55 -27.64
C LYS A 400 -5.83 16.34 -28.19
N LYS A 401 -5.56 17.43 -28.92
CA LYS A 401 -6.54 18.03 -29.84
C LYS A 401 -7.07 16.93 -30.75
N SER A 402 -8.39 16.88 -30.91
CA SER A 402 -9.07 15.97 -31.82
C SER A 402 -8.53 16.13 -33.23
N ARG A 403 -7.70 15.18 -33.68
CA ARG A 403 -7.63 14.83 -35.09
C ARG A 403 -8.49 13.60 -35.28
N ARG A 404 -9.60 13.84 -35.96
CA ARG A 404 -10.50 12.87 -36.54
C ARG A 404 -9.70 12.00 -37.53
N GLY A 405 -9.73 10.69 -37.32
CA GLY A 405 -9.20 9.66 -38.23
C GLY A 405 -7.86 9.04 -37.81
N GLY A 406 -7.91 7.79 -37.32
CA GLY A 406 -6.75 6.93 -37.11
C GLY A 406 -6.82 6.13 -35.81
N GLY A 407 -7.43 4.94 -35.85
CA GLY A 407 -7.65 4.08 -34.69
C GLY A 407 -6.38 3.44 -34.10
N ASP A 408 -6.50 3.03 -32.84
CA ASP A 408 -5.54 2.28 -32.01
C ASP A 408 -5.21 0.88 -32.58
N ARG A 409 -4.55 0.82 -33.75
CA ARG A 409 -4.00 -0.44 -34.31
C ARG A 409 -2.47 -0.47 -34.42
N GLY A 410 -1.76 0.47 -33.78
CA GLY A 410 -0.35 0.74 -34.12
C GLY A 410 0.75 0.22 -33.18
N GLN A 411 0.44 -0.34 -32.01
CA GLN A 411 1.51 -0.79 -31.08
C GLN A 411 1.77 -2.29 -31.14
N VAL A 412 0.81 -3.09 -31.62
CA VAL A 412 1.05 -4.51 -31.93
C VAL A 412 1.80 -4.65 -33.26
N THR A 413 1.77 -3.65 -34.14
CA THR A 413 2.34 -3.77 -35.49
C THR A 413 3.87 -3.74 -35.52
N LEU A 414 4.57 -3.08 -34.59
CA LEU A 414 6.04 -3.01 -34.66
C LEU A 414 6.74 -4.29 -34.17
N GLU A 415 6.23 -4.92 -33.10
CA GLU A 415 6.71 -6.25 -32.68
C GLU A 415 6.22 -7.35 -33.63
N THR A 416 4.99 -7.26 -34.14
CA THR A 416 4.47 -8.25 -35.09
C THR A 416 5.18 -8.15 -36.45
N LEU A 417 5.48 -6.96 -36.98
CA LEU A 417 6.16 -6.82 -38.28
C LEU A 417 7.60 -7.33 -38.27
N GLY A 418 8.28 -7.27 -37.12
CA GLY A 418 9.62 -7.87 -36.95
C GLY A 418 9.57 -9.39 -36.72
N MET A 419 8.60 -9.89 -35.96
CA MET A 419 8.49 -11.31 -35.65
C MET A 419 7.82 -12.15 -36.74
N THR A 420 6.89 -11.60 -37.52
CA THR A 420 6.22 -12.32 -38.61
C THR A 420 7.19 -12.93 -39.63
N PRO A 421 8.20 -12.22 -40.17
CA PRO A 421 9.16 -12.85 -41.08
C PRO A 421 9.98 -13.95 -40.38
N ILE A 422 10.33 -13.79 -39.10
CA ILE A 422 11.06 -14.81 -38.32
C ILE A 422 10.21 -16.05 -38.07
N ILE A 423 8.93 -15.87 -37.74
CA ILE A 423 7.97 -16.97 -37.54
C ILE A 423 7.73 -17.71 -38.85
N LEU A 424 7.56 -16.99 -39.97
CA LEU A 424 7.41 -17.59 -41.29
C LEU A 424 8.66 -18.38 -41.68
N VAL A 425 9.87 -17.85 -41.48
CA VAL A 425 11.13 -18.58 -41.74
C VAL A 425 11.23 -19.82 -40.86
N THR A 426 10.90 -19.72 -39.57
CA THR A 426 10.92 -20.87 -38.65
C THR A 426 9.93 -21.95 -39.08
N LEU A 427 8.70 -21.57 -39.46
CA LEU A 427 7.69 -22.51 -39.96
C LEU A 427 8.12 -23.18 -41.27
N ILE A 428 8.76 -22.43 -42.17
CA ILE A 428 9.34 -22.99 -43.40
C ILE A 428 10.41 -24.02 -43.06
N LEU A 429 11.33 -23.72 -42.15
CA LEU A 429 12.38 -24.65 -41.74
C LEU A 429 11.82 -25.94 -41.11
N VAL A 430 10.82 -25.81 -40.22
CA VAL A 430 10.14 -26.97 -39.62
C VAL A 430 9.45 -27.80 -40.68
N TRP A 431 8.73 -27.16 -41.62
CA TRP A 431 8.07 -27.87 -42.71
C TRP A 431 9.06 -28.56 -43.66
N GLN A 432 10.20 -27.92 -43.94
CA GLN A 432 11.27 -28.52 -44.74
C GLN A 432 11.89 -29.75 -44.07
N ALA A 433 12.07 -29.73 -42.74
CA ALA A 433 12.52 -30.91 -41.99
C ALA A 433 11.52 -32.07 -42.08
N VAL A 434 10.22 -31.78 -42.02
CA VAL A 434 9.16 -32.78 -42.22
C VAL A 434 9.20 -33.36 -43.64
N LEU A 435 9.32 -32.51 -44.66
CA LEU A 435 9.43 -32.98 -46.05
C LEU A 435 10.68 -33.82 -46.29
N ALA A 436 11.82 -33.46 -45.72
CA ALA A 436 13.05 -34.25 -45.80
C ALA A 436 12.88 -35.63 -45.15
N GLY A 437 12.27 -35.67 -43.95
CA GLY A 437 11.95 -36.93 -43.26
C GLY A 437 10.99 -37.81 -44.06
N TYR A 438 9.94 -37.22 -44.64
CA TYR A 438 8.99 -37.94 -45.49
C TYR A 438 9.65 -38.46 -46.78
N THR A 439 10.53 -37.68 -47.39
CA THR A 439 11.31 -38.10 -48.57
C THR A 439 12.24 -39.28 -48.24
N PHE A 440 12.81 -39.32 -47.04
CA PHE A 440 13.61 -40.46 -46.59
C PHE A 440 12.78 -41.74 -46.51
N THR A 441 11.56 -41.66 -45.96
CA THR A 441 10.64 -42.79 -45.94
C THR A 441 10.24 -43.25 -47.34
N LEU A 442 9.93 -42.32 -48.25
CA LEU A 442 9.59 -42.64 -49.65
C LEU A 442 10.76 -43.30 -50.40
N ALA A 443 11.99 -42.78 -50.24
CA ALA A 443 13.16 -43.34 -50.89
C ALA A 443 13.46 -44.77 -50.39
N GLY A 444 13.24 -45.03 -49.10
CA GLY A 444 13.35 -46.38 -48.52
C GLY A 444 12.33 -47.35 -49.11
N ASN A 445 11.05 -46.98 -49.10
CA ASN A 445 9.97 -47.83 -49.63
C ASN A 445 10.16 -48.12 -51.14
N ALA A 446 10.50 -47.10 -51.92
CA ALA A 446 10.75 -47.26 -53.34
C ALA A 446 11.99 -48.14 -53.62
N ALA A 447 13.02 -48.07 -52.78
CA ALA A 447 14.18 -48.96 -52.89
C ALA A 447 13.81 -50.41 -52.56
N ASP A 448 13.01 -50.64 -51.51
CA ASP A 448 12.53 -51.97 -51.16
C ASP A 448 11.70 -52.58 -52.30
N GLU A 449 10.82 -51.80 -52.92
CA GLU A 449 9.99 -52.27 -54.02
C GLU A 449 10.79 -52.50 -55.31
N ALA A 450 11.76 -51.63 -55.62
CA ALA A 450 12.71 -51.85 -56.70
C ALA A 450 13.51 -53.15 -56.51
N ALA A 451 13.99 -53.41 -55.29
CA ALA A 451 14.74 -54.62 -54.98
C ALA A 451 13.89 -55.89 -55.18
N ARG A 452 12.61 -55.88 -54.75
CA ARG A 452 11.68 -57.00 -54.94
C ARG A 452 11.36 -57.26 -56.40
N ALA A 453 11.00 -56.23 -57.16
CA ALA A 453 10.68 -56.37 -58.57
C ALA A 453 11.89 -56.87 -59.38
N ALA A 454 13.09 -56.37 -59.05
CA ALA A 454 14.33 -56.78 -59.69
C ALA A 454 14.81 -58.20 -59.29
N ALA A 455 14.36 -58.75 -58.17
CA ALA A 455 14.72 -60.11 -57.73
C ALA A 455 14.16 -61.22 -58.64
N VAL A 456 13.04 -60.95 -59.33
CA VAL A 456 12.34 -61.94 -60.17
C VAL A 456 12.38 -61.62 -61.67
N ALA A 457 12.80 -60.40 -62.05
CA ALA A 457 12.82 -59.95 -63.44
C ALA A 457 14.11 -60.33 -64.20
N GLU A 458 13.99 -60.59 -65.50
CA GLU A 458 15.15 -60.77 -66.39
C GLU A 458 15.96 -59.47 -66.50
N ASP A 459 15.29 -58.35 -66.80
CA ASP A 459 15.84 -56.99 -66.74
C ASP A 459 15.64 -56.37 -65.35
N ALA A 460 16.61 -56.60 -64.46
CA ALA A 460 16.59 -56.05 -63.11
C ALA A 460 16.56 -54.52 -63.08
N GLY A 461 17.25 -53.87 -64.01
CA GLY A 461 17.32 -52.41 -64.08
C GLY A 461 15.97 -51.82 -64.45
N GLY A 462 15.40 -52.27 -65.57
CA GLY A 462 14.12 -51.76 -66.06
C GLY A 462 12.94 -52.08 -65.14
N ALA A 463 12.88 -53.30 -64.59
CA ALA A 463 11.81 -53.69 -63.67
C ALA A 463 11.89 -52.94 -62.33
N GLY A 464 13.10 -52.79 -61.78
CA GLY A 464 13.30 -52.04 -60.53
C GLY A 464 13.01 -50.55 -60.68
N GLU A 465 13.41 -49.93 -61.80
CA GLU A 465 13.10 -48.53 -62.08
C GLU A 465 11.60 -48.27 -62.25
N ALA A 466 10.89 -49.15 -63.00
CA ALA A 466 9.46 -49.04 -63.19
C ALA A 466 8.68 -49.19 -61.87
N ALA A 467 9.07 -50.16 -61.03
CA ALA A 467 8.44 -50.41 -59.74
C ALA A 467 8.67 -49.23 -58.77
N ALA A 468 9.91 -48.76 -58.61
CA ALA A 468 10.22 -47.60 -57.78
C ALA A 468 9.44 -46.35 -58.21
N LYS A 469 9.39 -46.06 -59.52
CA LYS A 469 8.67 -44.87 -60.02
C LYS A 469 7.16 -44.97 -59.88
N SER A 470 6.58 -46.18 -59.88
CA SER A 470 5.14 -46.38 -59.70
C SER A 470 4.67 -46.16 -58.25
N ASP A 471 5.56 -46.38 -57.28
CA ASP A 471 5.26 -46.21 -55.85
C ASP A 471 5.55 -44.77 -55.35
N LEU A 472 6.13 -43.91 -56.20
CA LEU A 472 6.46 -42.53 -55.86
C LEU A 472 5.34 -41.57 -56.26
N PRO A 473 4.95 -40.62 -55.39
CA PRO A 473 4.06 -39.53 -55.76
C PRO A 473 4.65 -38.65 -56.87
N ASP A 474 3.79 -38.02 -57.67
CA ASP A 474 4.18 -37.17 -58.83
C ASP A 474 5.24 -36.10 -58.52
N ALA A 475 5.22 -35.55 -57.30
CA ALA A 475 6.16 -34.51 -56.87
C ALA A 475 7.60 -35.02 -56.63
N TRP A 476 7.81 -36.34 -56.57
CA TRP A 476 9.13 -36.97 -56.36
C TRP A 476 9.56 -37.87 -57.52
N SER A 477 8.64 -38.31 -58.39
CA SER A 477 8.92 -39.26 -59.47
C SER A 477 9.71 -38.65 -60.64
N GLY A 478 9.55 -37.34 -60.91
CA GLY A 478 10.15 -36.66 -62.06
C GLY A 478 11.69 -36.58 -62.04
N ASP A 479 12.28 -36.38 -60.86
CA ASP A 479 13.73 -36.25 -60.65
C ASP A 479 14.33 -37.49 -59.93
N ALA A 480 13.58 -38.59 -59.82
CA ALA A 480 14.02 -39.80 -59.14
C ALA A 480 15.10 -40.54 -59.92
N GLN A 481 16.23 -40.83 -59.28
CA GLN A 481 17.29 -41.67 -59.81
C GLN A 481 17.25 -43.04 -59.14
N VAL A 482 17.13 -44.09 -59.94
CA VAL A 482 17.07 -45.48 -59.47
C VAL A 482 18.27 -46.22 -60.05
N ASP A 483 19.10 -46.77 -59.18
CA ASP A 483 20.25 -47.59 -59.55
C ASP A 483 20.07 -48.98 -58.95
N VAL A 484 19.99 -50.00 -59.81
CA VAL A 484 19.79 -51.39 -59.41
C VAL A 484 20.97 -52.20 -59.92
N THR A 485 21.70 -52.80 -58.99
CA THR A 485 22.86 -53.64 -59.32
C THR A 485 22.59 -55.08 -58.91
N ARG A 486 22.93 -56.00 -59.80
CA ARG A 486 22.81 -57.45 -59.58
C ARG A 486 24.21 -58.04 -59.50
N GLY A 487 24.53 -58.67 -58.38
CA GLY A 487 25.84 -59.28 -58.17
C GLY A 487 25.92 -60.12 -56.90
N GLY A 488 26.71 -61.19 -56.93
CA GLY A 488 27.00 -62.01 -55.74
C GLY A 488 25.80 -62.74 -55.12
N GLY A 489 24.74 -63.03 -55.90
CA GLY A 489 23.52 -63.68 -55.41
C GLY A 489 22.51 -62.74 -54.75
N THR A 490 22.74 -61.42 -54.84
CA THR A 490 21.87 -60.39 -54.26
C THR A 490 21.56 -59.29 -55.27
N ILE A 491 20.42 -58.64 -55.08
CA ILE A 491 20.01 -57.40 -55.73
C ILE A 491 20.18 -56.26 -54.73
N ASP A 492 20.91 -55.21 -55.12
CA ASP A 492 21.05 -53.96 -54.36
C ASP A 492 20.34 -52.85 -55.14
N ALA A 493 19.35 -52.21 -54.52
CA ALA A 493 18.59 -51.12 -55.10
C ALA A 493 18.84 -49.84 -54.29
N LYS A 494 19.24 -48.80 -55.02
CA LYS A 494 19.49 -47.47 -54.49
C LYS A 494 18.58 -46.47 -55.18
N VAL A 495 17.72 -45.81 -54.41
CA VAL A 495 16.81 -44.79 -54.92
C VAL A 495 17.19 -43.44 -54.34
N THR A 496 17.52 -42.48 -55.19
CA THR A 496 17.86 -41.10 -54.80
C THR A 496 16.75 -40.16 -55.26
N LEU A 497 16.15 -39.46 -54.30
CA LEU A 497 15.06 -38.53 -54.52
C LEU A 497 15.51 -37.11 -54.17
N LYS A 498 14.98 -36.13 -54.90
CA LYS A 498 15.14 -34.70 -54.59
C LYS A 498 14.03 -34.28 -53.63
N VAL A 499 14.37 -33.62 -52.53
CA VAL A 499 13.36 -33.08 -51.60
C VAL A 499 12.71 -31.84 -52.25
N PRO A 500 11.38 -31.81 -52.44
CA PRO A 500 10.71 -30.66 -53.02
C PRO A 500 10.71 -29.47 -52.06
N VAL A 501 10.98 -28.28 -52.61
CA VAL A 501 11.01 -27.02 -51.85
C VAL A 501 9.60 -26.41 -51.80
N LEU A 502 9.19 -25.90 -50.64
CA LEU A 502 7.86 -25.33 -50.43
C LEU A 502 7.59 -24.06 -51.26
N PHE A 503 8.65 -23.32 -51.64
CA PHE A 503 8.57 -22.10 -52.46
C PHE A 503 9.55 -22.16 -53.63
N PRO A 504 9.11 -22.59 -54.82
CA PRO A 504 9.93 -22.60 -56.02
C PRO A 504 10.43 -21.19 -56.36
N GLY A 505 11.75 -20.97 -56.39
CA GLY A 505 12.37 -19.71 -56.82
C GLY A 505 12.81 -18.73 -55.72
N ALA A 506 12.52 -18.99 -54.43
CA ALA A 506 13.00 -18.13 -53.35
C ALA A 506 14.37 -18.56 -52.82
N ILE A 507 14.61 -19.87 -52.69
CA ILE A 507 15.85 -20.47 -52.23
C ILE A 507 15.99 -21.86 -52.85
N ASP A 508 16.94 -22.05 -53.77
CA ASP A 508 17.18 -23.34 -54.42
C ASP A 508 18.21 -24.12 -53.59
N PHE A 509 17.73 -24.94 -52.63
CA PHE A 509 18.58 -25.82 -51.84
C PHE A 509 18.50 -27.25 -52.38
N PRO A 510 19.54 -27.76 -53.07
CA PRO A 510 19.52 -29.10 -53.65
C PRO A 510 19.86 -30.16 -52.59
N PHE A 511 18.88 -30.54 -51.77
CA PHE A 511 19.02 -31.70 -50.88
C PHE A 511 18.46 -32.95 -51.56
N HIS A 512 19.34 -33.93 -51.74
CA HIS A 512 18.99 -35.28 -52.19
C HIS A 512 18.99 -36.22 -50.99
N VAL A 513 18.01 -37.12 -50.97
CA VAL A 513 17.90 -38.18 -49.97
C VAL A 513 17.96 -39.52 -50.68
N THR A 514 18.73 -40.45 -50.12
CA THR A 514 18.96 -41.76 -50.71
C THR A 514 18.44 -42.85 -49.79
N GLY A 515 17.59 -43.72 -50.33
CA GLY A 515 17.18 -44.99 -49.74
C GLY A 515 17.97 -46.15 -50.33
N HIS A 516 18.18 -47.18 -49.53
CA HIS A 516 18.96 -48.37 -49.88
C HIS A 516 18.22 -49.63 -49.42
N ALA A 517 18.07 -50.60 -50.31
CA ALA A 517 17.49 -51.90 -50.01
C ALA A 517 18.29 -53.01 -50.69
N ARG A 518 18.36 -54.17 -50.03
CA ARG A 518 19.04 -55.35 -50.57
C ARG A 518 18.20 -56.60 -50.36
N THR A 519 18.02 -57.39 -51.40
CA THR A 519 17.32 -58.68 -51.34
C THR A 519 18.12 -59.77 -52.05
N VAL A 520 17.76 -61.04 -51.82
CA VAL A 520 18.36 -62.20 -52.48
C VAL A 520 17.81 -62.30 -53.91
N ASP A 521 18.65 -62.63 -54.89
CA ASP A 521 18.20 -62.89 -56.27
C ASP A 521 17.49 -64.26 -56.29
N GLU A 522 16.18 -64.27 -56.57
CA GLU A 522 15.33 -65.47 -56.50
C GLU A 522 15.34 -66.29 -57.80
N ARG A 523 16.09 -65.83 -58.81
CA ARG A 523 16.21 -66.59 -60.06
C ARG A 523 17.07 -67.84 -59.84
N PRO A 524 16.68 -68.98 -60.43
CA PRO A 524 17.53 -70.17 -60.43
C PRO A 524 18.86 -69.84 -61.11
N ALA A 525 19.98 -70.23 -60.49
CA ALA A 525 21.30 -70.10 -61.09
C ALA A 525 21.31 -70.83 -62.46
N PRO A 526 21.93 -70.24 -63.50
CA PRO A 526 21.95 -70.82 -64.84
C PRO A 526 22.61 -72.20 -64.90
#